data_AF-A0A4U7JK29-F1
#
_entry.id   AF-A0A4U7JK29-F1
#
_cell.length_a   1.000
_cell.length_b   1.000
_cell.length_c   1.000
_cell.angle_alpha   90.00
_cell.angle_beta   90.00
_cell.angle_gamma   90.00
#
_symmetry.space_group_name_H-M   'P 1'
#
loop_
_entity.id
_entity.type
_entity.pdbx_description
1 polymer ?
#
loop_
_entity_poly.entity_id
_entity_poly.type
_entity_poly.pdbx_seq_one_letter_code
_entity_poly.pdbx_strand_id
1 'polypeptide(L)'
;MKLYRNAVILIVILGLLIGAYFYISSRQTANSDPLDESIIDDTIYVMKSEREQITSITFNNDNGTFTITKKDDKWSIDPSYDFEVDNLNADGAVTDMSSIVANKVIEENVTDLSKYGLDKPITVKVGLSDGSSKELLVGSYTLTEDGRYCKMSGESKVYLVGTYYTSKFEPTYGYFVKKDILPVDATTLKTFSYEKNGQVQYAVDIVSETEMNIVEPIKEVADTSDVSKMLQAVTQLTINDVVDNNPTDLNKYGLDKPAYVLKFGDATTTKNILFGNYVEKGTIRYAKYAEKNSIFTIDTSPLTFLDTKLEDIIYSFIYLPNIKDVNKVELLIDGKKLVCDITTGEDSSDDKFKVNGTDANMKNEKGDSLFRNMYQGMIGITMQKYEVDAKPSGTPEISIKYHMKDSKIVTVDLISKDSNYYYAVKDGVYTNKVVQKSRLNEKDGLRTTYNELMEALKESEKQ
;
A
#
# COMPACT_ATOMS: atom_id res chain seq x y z
N MET A 1 -40.42 47.92 10.23
CA MET A 1 -39.35 48.75 9.61
C MET A 1 -37.95 48.13 9.60
N LYS A 2 -37.55 47.27 10.55
CA LYS A 2 -36.21 46.63 10.55
C LYS A 2 -35.99 45.61 9.40
N LEU A 3 -37.02 44.85 9.02
CA LEU A 3 -36.95 43.88 7.91
C LEU A 3 -36.72 44.53 6.54
N TYR A 4 -37.34 45.69 6.27
CA TYR A 4 -37.14 46.43 5.02
C TYR A 4 -35.73 47.06 4.92
N ARG A 5 -35.13 47.51 6.03
CA ARG A 5 -33.72 47.96 6.04
C ARG A 5 -32.76 46.82 5.71
N ASN A 6 -32.98 45.63 6.26
CA ASN A 6 -32.12 44.46 6.00
C ASN A 6 -32.28 43.95 4.56
N ALA A 7 -33.50 44.00 3.99
CA ALA A 7 -33.74 43.64 2.60
C ALA A 7 -33.05 44.61 1.63
N VAL A 8 -33.06 45.92 1.91
CA VAL A 8 -32.34 46.91 1.09
C VAL A 8 -30.83 46.71 1.18
N ILE A 9 -30.28 46.43 2.37
CA ILE A 9 -28.85 46.15 2.55
C ILE A 9 -28.44 44.89 1.77
N LEU A 10 -29.26 43.84 1.80
CA LEU A 10 -29.01 42.62 1.03
C LEU A 10 -29.03 42.86 -0.47
N ILE A 11 -29.95 43.69 -0.98
CA ILE A 11 -30.00 44.05 -2.41
C ILE A 11 -28.76 44.86 -2.82
N VAL A 12 -28.28 45.77 -1.96
CA VAL A 12 -27.05 46.54 -2.22
C VAL A 12 -25.82 45.65 -2.20
N ILE A 13 -25.71 44.72 -1.25
CA ILE A 13 -24.62 43.74 -1.20
C ILE A 13 -24.66 42.82 -2.41
N LEU A 14 -25.85 42.36 -2.83
CA LEU A 14 -26.00 41.53 -4.02
C LEU A 14 -25.59 42.31 -5.29
N GLY A 15 -25.97 43.59 -5.39
CA GLY A 15 -25.53 44.47 -6.46
C GLY A 15 -24.02 44.70 -6.49
N LEU A 16 -23.37 44.84 -5.32
CA LEU A 16 -21.91 44.96 -5.20
C LEU A 16 -21.20 43.64 -5.57
N LEU A 17 -21.76 42.49 -5.18
CA LEU A 17 -21.21 41.18 -5.54
C LEU A 17 -21.38 40.89 -7.04
N ILE A 18 -22.51 41.27 -7.63
CA ILE A 18 -22.73 41.19 -9.09
C ILE A 18 -21.78 42.14 -9.82
N GLY A 19 -21.60 43.35 -9.32
CA GLY A 19 -20.64 44.31 -9.87
C GLY A 19 -19.19 43.84 -9.77
N ALA A 20 -18.80 43.27 -8.63
CA ALA A 20 -17.48 42.67 -8.43
C ALA A 20 -17.29 41.42 -9.31
N TYR A 21 -18.31 40.58 -9.45
CA TYR A 21 -18.31 39.43 -10.35
C TYR A 21 -18.17 39.89 -11.80
N PHE A 22 -18.92 40.90 -12.24
CA PHE A 22 -18.77 41.47 -13.59
C PHE A 22 -17.44 42.18 -13.79
N TYR A 23 -16.86 42.80 -12.77
CA TYR A 23 -15.55 43.45 -12.86
C TYR A 23 -14.40 42.43 -12.92
N ILE A 24 -14.47 41.36 -12.14
CA ILE A 24 -13.50 40.24 -12.17
C ILE A 24 -13.67 39.42 -13.44
N SER A 25 -14.91 39.08 -13.80
CA SER A 25 -15.25 38.42 -15.07
C SER A 25 -14.84 39.28 -16.26
N SER A 26 -15.09 40.59 -16.25
CA SER A 26 -14.62 41.51 -17.29
C SER A 26 -13.10 41.66 -17.30
N ARG A 27 -12.36 41.39 -16.23
CA ARG A 27 -10.88 41.33 -16.26
C ARG A 27 -10.34 39.96 -16.69
N GLN A 28 -11.08 38.89 -16.46
CA GLN A 28 -10.78 37.57 -17.03
C GLN A 28 -11.19 37.47 -18.50
N THR A 29 -12.19 38.25 -18.94
CA THR A 29 -12.71 38.27 -20.32
C THR A 29 -12.26 39.49 -21.14
N ALA A 30 -11.64 40.51 -20.55
CA ALA A 30 -10.92 41.57 -21.28
C ALA A 30 -9.50 41.14 -21.71
N ASN A 31 -9.16 39.86 -21.53
CA ASN A 31 -8.08 39.17 -22.27
C ASN A 31 -8.64 38.11 -23.25
N SER A 32 -9.93 38.17 -23.57
CA SER A 32 -10.51 37.36 -24.65
C SER A 32 -11.19 38.30 -25.63
N ASP A 33 -10.40 38.72 -26.62
CA ASP A 33 -10.88 39.42 -27.82
C ASP A 33 -11.96 38.59 -28.55
N PRO A 34 -12.85 39.25 -29.32
CA PRO A 34 -13.81 38.56 -30.17
C PRO A 34 -13.06 37.72 -31.21
N LEU A 35 -13.52 36.48 -31.42
CA LEU A 35 -13.04 35.57 -32.45
C LEU A 35 -13.17 36.24 -33.84
N ASP A 36 -12.08 36.81 -34.29
CA ASP A 36 -11.81 37.13 -35.69
C ASP A 36 -11.43 35.81 -36.39
N GLU A 37 -12.21 35.39 -37.39
CA GLU A 37 -11.99 34.21 -38.23
C GLU A 37 -10.81 34.39 -39.22
N SER A 38 -9.77 35.11 -38.79
CA SER A 38 -8.51 35.27 -39.51
C SER A 38 -7.28 35.30 -38.58
N ILE A 39 -7.21 34.38 -37.61
CA ILE A 39 -5.95 34.11 -36.90
C ILE A 39 -5.00 33.44 -37.90
N ILE A 40 -4.10 34.22 -38.48
CA ILE A 40 -2.81 33.70 -38.93
C ILE A 40 -2.17 33.10 -37.67
N ASP A 41 -1.92 31.79 -37.68
CA ASP A 41 -1.30 31.04 -36.58
C ASP A 41 0.11 31.63 -36.29
N ASP A 42 0.20 32.59 -35.37
CA ASP A 42 1.45 33.18 -34.87
C ASP A 42 2.26 32.20 -34.00
N THR A 43 1.89 30.90 -34.00
CA THR A 43 2.62 29.85 -33.29
C THR A 43 4.00 29.65 -33.89
N ILE A 44 5.02 29.93 -33.09
CA ILE A 44 6.42 29.73 -33.45
C ILE A 44 6.79 28.28 -33.16
N TYR A 45 6.73 27.41 -34.16
CA TYR A 45 7.21 26.03 -34.02
C TYR A 45 8.73 25.98 -34.11
N VAL A 46 9.37 25.38 -33.10
CA VAL A 46 10.79 25.00 -33.14
C VAL A 46 10.93 23.67 -33.86
N MET A 47 10.06 22.72 -33.53
CA MET A 47 9.99 21.41 -34.17
C MET A 47 8.51 21.03 -34.33
N LYS A 48 8.15 20.50 -35.50
CA LYS A 48 6.81 19.96 -35.77
C LYS A 48 6.91 18.74 -36.66
N SER A 49 6.29 17.64 -36.28
CA SER A 49 6.22 16.38 -37.02
C SER A 49 4.85 15.75 -36.80
N GLU A 50 4.36 15.02 -37.79
CA GLU A 50 3.15 14.21 -37.62
C GLU A 50 3.42 13.10 -36.61
N ARG A 51 2.58 13.00 -35.58
CA ARG A 51 2.78 12.10 -34.44
C ARG A 51 2.93 10.64 -34.89
N GLU A 52 2.11 10.24 -35.85
CA GLU A 52 2.05 8.87 -36.39
C GLU A 52 3.31 8.51 -37.18
N GLN A 53 4.10 9.50 -37.60
CA GLN A 53 5.35 9.27 -38.34
C GLN A 53 6.54 9.11 -37.41
N ILE A 54 6.43 9.41 -36.11
CA ILE A 54 7.52 9.28 -35.16
C ILE A 54 7.71 7.81 -34.79
N THR A 55 8.89 7.27 -35.11
CA THR A 55 9.25 5.87 -34.86
C THR A 55 10.31 5.73 -33.77
N SER A 56 11.06 6.79 -33.47
CA SER A 56 12.04 6.78 -32.40
C SER A 56 12.29 8.16 -31.79
N ILE A 57 12.71 8.18 -30.54
CA ILE A 57 13.24 9.38 -29.87
C ILE A 57 14.51 8.98 -29.12
N THR A 58 15.62 9.62 -29.47
CA THR A 58 16.89 9.51 -28.75
C THR A 58 17.05 10.72 -27.84
N PHE A 59 17.27 10.47 -26.56
CA PHE A 59 17.66 11.46 -25.57
C PHE A 59 19.14 11.31 -25.27
N ASN A 60 19.87 12.42 -25.25
CA ASN A 60 21.24 12.49 -24.75
C ASN A 60 21.33 13.70 -23.83
N ASN A 61 21.31 13.44 -22.52
CA ASN A 61 21.24 14.45 -21.47
C ASN A 61 22.12 14.02 -20.28
N ASP A 62 22.08 14.80 -19.19
CA ASP A 62 22.87 14.52 -17.99
C ASP A 62 22.47 13.22 -17.27
N ASN A 63 21.28 12.67 -17.55
CA ASN A 63 20.81 11.37 -17.05
C ASN A 63 21.24 10.20 -17.95
N GLY A 64 21.98 10.47 -19.03
CA GLY A 64 22.55 9.49 -19.94
C GLY A 64 21.99 9.55 -21.36
N THR A 65 22.32 8.52 -22.14
CA THR A 65 21.88 8.38 -23.53
C THR A 65 21.04 7.12 -23.69
N PHE A 66 19.84 7.27 -24.24
CA PHE A 66 18.98 6.15 -24.59
C PHE A 66 18.01 6.50 -25.72
N THR A 67 17.50 5.49 -26.40
CA THR A 67 16.56 5.63 -27.51
C THR A 67 15.33 4.78 -27.27
N ILE A 68 14.14 5.40 -27.30
CA ILE A 68 12.89 4.65 -27.42
C ILE A 68 12.54 4.45 -28.90
N THR A 69 12.18 3.22 -29.28
CA THR A 69 11.83 2.87 -30.67
C THR A 69 10.53 2.07 -30.70
N LYS A 70 9.62 2.44 -31.62
CA LYS A 70 8.35 1.75 -31.85
C LYS A 70 8.49 0.74 -32.97
N LYS A 71 8.10 -0.50 -32.71
CA LYS A 71 7.99 -1.57 -33.70
C LYS A 71 6.76 -2.43 -33.40
N ASP A 72 5.94 -2.69 -34.42
CA ASP A 72 4.72 -3.52 -34.30
C ASP A 72 3.82 -3.09 -33.12
N ASP A 73 3.60 -1.78 -33.00
CA ASP A 73 2.84 -1.13 -31.91
C ASP A 73 3.37 -1.34 -30.49
N LYS A 74 4.63 -1.77 -30.34
CA LYS A 74 5.31 -1.87 -29.04
C LYS A 74 6.55 -1.01 -28.98
N TRP A 75 6.73 -0.33 -27.86
CA TRP A 75 7.95 0.42 -27.57
C TRP A 75 9.04 -0.49 -27.01
N SER A 76 10.26 -0.21 -27.42
CA SER A 76 11.51 -0.79 -26.89
C SER A 76 12.45 0.36 -26.54
N ILE A 77 13.39 0.11 -25.62
CA ILE A 77 14.39 1.10 -25.19
C ILE A 77 15.79 0.51 -25.40
N ASP A 78 16.70 1.32 -25.93
CA ASP A 78 18.10 1.00 -26.16
C ASP A 78 18.99 1.97 -25.38
N PRO A 79 19.98 1.50 -24.58
CA PRO A 79 20.26 0.09 -24.29
C PRO A 79 19.13 -0.61 -23.52
N SER A 80 18.92 -1.88 -23.82
CA SER A 80 17.94 -2.72 -23.13
C SER A 80 18.53 -3.33 -21.86
N TYR A 81 17.76 -3.27 -20.76
CA TYR A 81 18.14 -3.79 -19.45
C TYR A 81 17.03 -4.69 -18.87
N ASP A 82 16.76 -4.57 -17.57
CA ASP A 82 15.95 -5.54 -16.83
C ASP A 82 14.44 -5.28 -16.84
N PHE A 83 14.00 -4.12 -17.33
CA PHE A 83 12.61 -3.70 -17.24
C PHE A 83 11.96 -3.62 -18.62
N GLU A 84 10.67 -3.95 -18.65
CA GLU A 84 9.83 -3.69 -19.81
C GLU A 84 9.58 -2.18 -19.96
N VAL A 85 9.37 -1.74 -21.19
CA VAL A 85 9.03 -0.34 -21.48
C VAL A 85 7.57 -0.05 -21.11
N ASP A 86 7.36 1.10 -20.49
CA ASP A 86 6.05 1.71 -20.30
C ASP A 86 5.61 2.40 -21.59
N ASN A 87 4.66 1.77 -22.30
CA ASN A 87 4.15 2.29 -23.57
C ASN A 87 3.41 3.62 -23.39
N LEU A 88 2.76 3.88 -22.26
CA LEU A 88 2.05 5.13 -22.00
C LEU A 88 3.03 6.29 -21.89
N ASN A 89 4.11 6.10 -21.14
CA ASN A 89 5.15 7.13 -21.01
C ASN A 89 5.91 7.36 -22.32
N ALA A 90 6.17 6.31 -23.09
CA ALA A 90 6.77 6.43 -24.42
C ALA A 90 5.86 7.18 -25.41
N ASP A 91 4.57 6.86 -25.47
CA ASP A 91 3.58 7.57 -26.30
C ASP A 91 3.39 9.03 -25.84
N GLY A 92 3.50 9.29 -24.53
CA GLY A 92 3.53 10.64 -23.96
C GLY A 92 4.72 11.45 -24.49
N ALA A 93 5.93 10.88 -24.47
CA ALA A 93 7.11 11.52 -25.04
C ALA A 93 6.98 11.79 -26.55
N VAL A 94 6.35 10.88 -27.31
CA VAL A 94 6.03 11.14 -28.73
C VAL A 94 5.09 12.32 -28.89
N THR A 95 4.06 12.41 -28.06
CA THR A 95 3.13 13.55 -28.06
C THR A 95 3.89 14.84 -27.82
N ASP A 96 4.74 14.87 -26.79
CA ASP A 96 5.50 16.05 -26.40
C ASP A 96 6.55 16.47 -27.44
N MET A 97 7.23 15.51 -28.07
CA MET A 97 8.28 15.79 -29.05
C MET A 97 7.76 15.94 -30.49
N SER A 98 6.48 15.63 -30.74
CA SER A 98 5.84 15.88 -32.04
C SER A 98 5.72 17.36 -32.38
N SER A 99 5.54 18.22 -31.37
CA SER A 99 5.34 19.64 -31.56
C SER A 99 5.92 20.44 -30.39
N ILE A 100 7.01 21.14 -30.67
CA ILE A 100 7.67 22.04 -29.72
C ILE A 100 7.43 23.47 -30.16
N VAL A 101 6.72 24.21 -29.31
CA VAL A 101 6.37 25.61 -29.54
C VAL A 101 7.28 26.51 -28.72
N ALA A 102 7.82 27.54 -29.35
CA ALA A 102 8.58 28.59 -28.69
C ALA A 102 7.68 29.71 -28.20
N ASN A 103 8.04 30.28 -27.05
CA ASN A 103 7.45 31.52 -26.58
C ASN A 103 7.91 32.71 -27.45
N LYS A 104 9.15 32.67 -27.95
CA LYS A 104 9.72 33.69 -28.84
C LYS A 104 11.00 33.21 -29.52
N VAL A 105 11.35 33.89 -30.60
CA VAL A 105 12.70 33.88 -31.18
C VAL A 105 13.60 34.79 -30.34
N ILE A 106 14.80 34.32 -30.00
CA ILE A 106 15.79 35.05 -29.21
C ILE A 106 16.83 35.68 -30.13
N GLU A 107 17.33 34.92 -31.10
CA GLU A 107 18.35 35.37 -32.04
C GLU A 107 18.21 34.63 -33.37
N GLU A 108 18.16 35.35 -34.49
CA GLU A 108 17.95 34.78 -35.83
C GLU A 108 19.23 34.15 -36.41
N ASN A 109 20.39 34.73 -36.11
CA ASN A 109 21.67 34.36 -36.72
C ASN A 109 22.76 34.25 -35.64
N VAL A 110 22.61 33.28 -34.74
CA VAL A 110 23.57 33.11 -33.64
C VAL A 110 24.96 32.76 -34.14
N THR A 111 25.96 33.46 -33.62
CA THR A 111 27.39 33.19 -33.88
C THR A 111 28.12 32.68 -32.64
N ASP A 112 27.62 33.01 -31.45
CA ASP A 112 28.17 32.60 -30.17
C ASP A 112 27.14 31.77 -29.40
N LEU A 113 27.27 30.44 -29.52
CA LEU A 113 26.37 29.47 -28.89
C LEU A 113 26.52 29.40 -27.37
N SER A 114 27.68 29.81 -26.84
CA SER A 114 27.98 29.72 -25.41
C SER A 114 27.08 30.61 -24.56
N LYS A 115 26.60 31.73 -25.12
CA LYS A 115 25.62 32.65 -24.49
C LYS A 115 24.33 31.96 -24.04
N TYR A 116 23.99 30.86 -24.71
CA TYR A 116 22.74 30.13 -24.52
C TYR A 116 22.99 28.70 -24.02
N GLY A 117 24.25 28.33 -23.71
CA GLY A 117 24.64 26.96 -23.38
C GLY A 117 24.47 25.97 -24.54
N LEU A 118 24.40 26.45 -25.78
CA LEU A 118 24.22 25.62 -26.98
C LEU A 118 25.55 25.11 -27.56
N ASP A 119 26.68 25.46 -26.95
CA ASP A 119 28.01 24.91 -27.23
C ASP A 119 28.24 23.54 -26.57
N LYS A 120 27.49 23.24 -25.51
CA LYS A 120 27.39 21.92 -24.85
C LYS A 120 25.94 21.56 -24.57
N PRO A 121 25.12 21.41 -25.62
CA PRO A 121 23.69 21.17 -25.44
C PRO A 121 23.42 19.73 -25.03
N ILE A 122 22.30 19.51 -24.35
CA ILE A 122 21.66 18.19 -24.42
C ILE A 122 20.92 18.09 -25.76
N THR A 123 20.66 16.87 -26.24
CA THR A 123 20.02 16.67 -27.54
C THR A 123 18.81 15.77 -27.47
N VAL A 124 17.76 16.15 -28.20
CA VAL A 124 16.59 15.29 -28.46
C VAL A 124 16.48 15.06 -29.95
N LYS A 125 16.58 13.81 -30.38
CA LYS A 125 16.50 13.44 -31.79
C LYS A 125 15.26 12.59 -32.05
N VAL A 126 14.37 13.11 -32.88
CA VAL A 126 13.14 12.44 -33.33
C VAL A 126 13.39 11.78 -34.68
N GLY A 127 13.31 10.45 -34.74
CA GLY A 127 13.38 9.67 -35.98
C GLY A 127 11.99 9.41 -36.56
N LEU A 128 11.88 9.49 -37.89
CA LEU A 128 10.64 9.35 -38.63
C LEU A 128 10.59 8.04 -39.45
N SER A 129 9.38 7.62 -39.81
CA SER A 129 9.08 6.41 -40.58
C SER A 129 9.70 6.40 -41.99
N ASP A 130 9.96 7.57 -42.58
CA ASP A 130 10.61 7.73 -43.88
C ASP A 130 12.15 7.62 -43.80
N GLY A 131 12.70 7.38 -42.61
CA GLY A 131 14.13 7.28 -42.34
C GLY A 131 14.82 8.63 -42.07
N SER A 132 14.12 9.75 -42.18
CA SER A 132 14.63 11.07 -41.81
C SER A 132 14.62 11.27 -40.29
N SER A 133 15.29 12.32 -39.80
CA SER A 133 15.28 12.68 -38.38
C SER A 133 15.39 14.18 -38.17
N LYS A 134 14.87 14.65 -37.03
CA LYS A 134 14.98 16.04 -36.56
C LYS A 134 15.68 16.04 -35.21
N GLU A 135 16.71 16.87 -35.08
CA GLU A 135 17.50 16.95 -33.85
C GLU A 135 17.42 18.34 -33.26
N LEU A 136 16.98 18.42 -32.01
CA LEU A 136 16.90 19.62 -31.22
C LEU A 136 18.09 19.70 -30.28
N LEU A 137 18.81 20.82 -30.33
CA LEU A 137 19.82 21.21 -29.35
C LEU A 137 19.15 22.05 -28.26
N VAL A 138 19.30 21.63 -27.01
CA VAL A 138 18.71 22.31 -25.85
C VAL A 138 19.84 22.78 -24.94
N GLY A 139 19.90 24.10 -24.74
CA GLY A 139 20.93 24.78 -23.98
C GLY A 139 20.53 25.06 -22.54
N SER A 140 21.06 26.15 -21.99
CA SER A 140 20.84 26.55 -20.59
C SER A 140 19.40 27.00 -20.31
N TYR A 141 19.04 26.89 -19.04
CA TYR A 141 17.89 27.61 -18.48
C TYR A 141 18.11 29.12 -18.57
N THR A 142 17.01 29.87 -18.63
CA THR A 142 17.05 31.33 -18.39
C THR A 142 17.47 31.60 -16.94
N LEU A 143 17.90 32.83 -16.65
CA LEU A 143 18.29 33.24 -15.28
C LEU A 143 17.15 33.08 -14.26
N THR A 144 15.91 33.17 -14.72
CA THR A 144 14.68 33.00 -13.92
C THR A 144 14.13 31.58 -13.96
N GLU A 145 14.78 30.66 -14.68
CA GLU A 145 14.36 29.27 -14.92
C GLU A 145 12.94 29.14 -15.52
N ASP A 146 12.44 30.19 -16.16
CA ASP A 146 11.13 30.24 -16.82
C ASP A 146 11.11 29.63 -18.24
N GLY A 147 12.25 29.12 -18.70
CA GLY A 147 12.37 28.44 -19.97
C GLY A 147 13.79 27.98 -20.27
N ARG A 148 13.96 27.38 -21.44
CA ARG A 148 15.27 26.96 -21.98
C ARG A 148 15.48 27.47 -23.39
N TYR A 149 16.74 27.76 -23.70
CA TYR A 149 17.14 28.08 -25.06
C TYR A 149 17.23 26.81 -25.89
N CYS A 150 16.63 26.81 -27.08
CA CYS A 150 16.66 25.67 -27.98
C CYS A 150 16.95 26.12 -29.42
N LYS A 151 17.44 25.19 -30.23
CA LYS A 151 17.70 25.39 -31.65
C LYS A 151 17.66 24.06 -32.38
N MET A 152 17.20 24.04 -33.63
CA MET A 152 17.35 22.88 -34.50
C MET A 152 18.81 22.70 -34.96
N SER A 153 19.29 21.45 -34.91
CA SER A 153 20.63 21.09 -35.38
C SER A 153 20.81 21.51 -36.85
N GLY A 154 21.90 22.23 -37.14
CA GLY A 154 22.18 22.79 -38.47
C GLY A 154 21.57 24.16 -38.77
N GLU A 155 20.67 24.70 -37.94
CA GLU A 155 20.07 26.03 -38.16
C GLU A 155 20.83 27.15 -37.42
N SER A 156 20.43 28.42 -37.57
CA SER A 156 21.03 29.56 -36.84
C SER A 156 20.07 30.25 -35.87
N LYS A 157 18.79 29.89 -35.93
CA LYS A 157 17.75 30.51 -35.10
C LYS A 157 17.72 29.89 -33.71
N VAL A 158 17.81 30.73 -32.69
CA VAL A 158 17.68 30.37 -31.28
C VAL A 158 16.30 30.78 -30.79
N TYR A 159 15.64 29.86 -30.12
CA TYR A 159 14.30 30.01 -29.57
C TYR A 159 14.35 29.93 -28.05
N LEU A 160 13.35 30.51 -27.39
CA LEU A 160 13.06 30.26 -25.98
C LEU A 160 11.78 29.44 -25.89
N VAL A 161 11.87 28.25 -25.30
CA VAL A 161 10.71 27.40 -25.00
C VAL A 161 10.35 27.51 -23.52
N GLY A 162 9.06 27.44 -23.21
CA GLY A 162 8.57 27.58 -21.82
C GLY A 162 8.85 26.37 -20.93
N THR A 163 8.61 26.54 -19.63
CA THR A 163 8.83 25.53 -18.58
C THR A 163 8.18 24.17 -18.85
N TYR A 164 7.06 24.12 -19.58
CA TYR A 164 6.38 22.88 -19.97
C TYR A 164 7.32 21.82 -20.57
N TYR A 165 8.29 22.24 -21.40
CA TYR A 165 9.19 21.33 -22.08
C TYR A 165 10.46 20.99 -21.30
N THR A 166 10.81 21.80 -20.29
CA THR A 166 12.13 21.74 -19.66
C THR A 166 12.45 20.37 -19.06
N SER A 167 11.55 19.82 -18.25
CA SER A 167 11.69 18.47 -17.68
C SER A 167 11.53 17.35 -18.72
N LYS A 168 10.95 17.64 -19.88
CA LYS A 168 10.67 16.65 -20.94
C LYS A 168 11.86 16.39 -21.86
N PHE A 169 12.84 17.29 -21.84
CA PHE A 169 14.11 17.11 -22.54
C PHE A 169 15.12 16.28 -21.74
N GLU A 170 14.91 16.17 -20.44
CA GLU A 170 15.81 15.50 -19.49
C GLU A 170 15.18 14.28 -18.81
N PRO A 171 14.41 13.41 -19.51
CA PRO A 171 13.86 12.24 -18.86
C PRO A 171 14.99 11.30 -18.41
N THR A 172 14.75 10.58 -17.32
CA THR A 172 15.60 9.48 -16.89
C THR A 172 15.24 8.21 -17.67
N TYR A 173 16.15 7.24 -17.71
CA TYR A 173 15.84 5.91 -18.24
C TYR A 173 14.63 5.31 -17.53
N GLY A 174 14.56 5.48 -16.20
CA GLY A 174 13.49 4.93 -15.38
C GLY A 174 12.12 5.53 -15.67
N TYR A 175 12.00 6.71 -16.28
CA TYR A 175 10.71 7.26 -16.73
C TYR A 175 10.01 6.34 -17.75
N PHE A 176 10.79 5.66 -18.60
CA PHE A 176 10.27 4.85 -19.69
C PHE A 176 10.08 3.38 -19.35
N VAL A 177 10.35 2.95 -18.11
CA VAL A 177 10.16 1.55 -17.72
C VAL A 177 8.86 1.36 -16.94
N LYS A 178 8.27 0.16 -17.03
CA LYS A 178 7.15 -0.21 -16.17
C LYS A 178 7.55 -0.12 -14.70
N LYS A 179 6.69 0.53 -13.92
CA LYS A 179 6.96 0.80 -12.51
C LYS A 179 6.45 -0.28 -11.56
N ASP A 180 5.50 -1.11 -12.00
CA ASP A 180 4.94 -2.17 -11.18
C ASP A 180 6.00 -3.19 -10.79
N ILE A 181 6.08 -3.47 -9.49
CA ILE A 181 7.03 -4.46 -8.99
C ILE A 181 6.51 -5.88 -9.20
N LEU A 182 5.24 -6.08 -8.87
CA LEU A 182 4.51 -7.31 -9.11
C LEU A 182 3.07 -6.93 -9.49
N PRO A 183 2.71 -6.98 -10.78
CA PRO A 183 1.38 -6.59 -11.25
C PRO A 183 0.35 -7.70 -11.01
N VAL A 184 0.10 -8.05 -9.74
CA VAL A 184 -0.91 -9.03 -9.31
C VAL A 184 -1.73 -8.49 -8.14
N ASP A 185 -2.95 -9.00 -7.98
CA ASP A 185 -3.78 -8.70 -6.82
C ASP A 185 -3.22 -9.32 -5.54
N ALA A 186 -3.30 -8.61 -4.42
CA ALA A 186 -2.81 -9.11 -3.13
C ALA A 186 -3.49 -10.45 -2.71
N THR A 187 -4.74 -10.69 -3.14
CA THR A 187 -5.50 -11.90 -2.84
C THR A 187 -5.04 -13.13 -3.64
N THR A 188 -4.25 -12.95 -4.69
CA THR A 188 -3.69 -14.07 -5.48
C THR A 188 -2.34 -14.54 -4.96
N LEU A 189 -1.70 -13.76 -4.09
CA LEU A 189 -0.42 -14.12 -3.48
C LEU A 189 -0.54 -15.43 -2.70
N LYS A 190 0.50 -16.26 -2.83
CA LYS A 190 0.59 -17.60 -2.23
C LYS A 190 1.70 -17.72 -1.22
N THR A 191 2.74 -16.93 -1.35
CA THR A 191 3.86 -16.91 -0.40
C THR A 191 4.27 -15.48 -0.10
N PHE A 192 4.68 -15.28 1.15
CA PHE A 192 5.31 -14.04 1.61
C PHE A 192 6.42 -14.40 2.60
N SER A 193 7.60 -13.80 2.45
CA SER A 193 8.72 -13.96 3.36
C SER A 193 9.41 -12.63 3.57
N TYR A 194 9.73 -12.38 4.84
CA TYR A 194 10.41 -11.18 5.31
C TYR A 194 11.70 -11.56 6.02
N GLU A 195 12.80 -11.05 5.50
CA GLU A 195 14.14 -11.16 6.08
C GLU A 195 14.61 -9.77 6.54
N LYS A 196 15.26 -9.70 7.70
CA LYS A 196 15.91 -8.49 8.22
C LYS A 196 17.34 -8.83 8.59
N ASN A 197 18.32 -8.07 8.08
CA ASN A 197 19.74 -8.25 8.37
C ASN A 197 20.26 -9.71 8.21
N GLY A 198 19.87 -10.42 7.16
CA GLY A 198 20.32 -11.80 6.95
C GLY A 198 19.53 -12.87 7.70
N GLN A 199 18.49 -12.50 8.46
CA GLN A 199 17.69 -13.43 9.26
C GLN A 199 16.22 -13.39 8.85
N VAL A 200 15.67 -14.56 8.50
CA VAL A 200 14.24 -14.72 8.24
C VAL A 200 13.48 -14.39 9.53
N GLN A 201 12.70 -13.31 9.49
CA GLN A 201 11.85 -12.92 10.61
C GLN A 201 10.60 -13.80 10.61
N TYR A 202 10.00 -13.98 9.44
CA TYR A 202 8.91 -14.91 9.21
C TYR A 202 8.71 -15.21 7.72
N ALA A 203 8.17 -16.39 7.44
CA ALA A 203 7.62 -16.77 6.15
C ALA A 203 6.21 -17.32 6.32
N VAL A 204 5.32 -16.98 5.39
CA VAL A 204 3.89 -17.29 5.43
C VAL A 204 3.46 -17.91 4.12
N ASP A 205 2.79 -19.05 4.21
CA ASP A 205 2.02 -19.68 3.13
C ASP A 205 0.57 -19.19 3.21
N ILE A 206 0.06 -18.70 2.08
CA ILE A 206 -1.28 -18.13 1.93
C ILE A 206 -2.14 -19.16 1.20
N VAL A 207 -2.84 -19.99 1.99
CA VAL A 207 -3.74 -21.02 1.46
C VAL A 207 -5.00 -20.36 0.91
N SER A 208 -5.59 -19.45 1.69
CA SER A 208 -6.74 -18.62 1.32
C SER A 208 -6.77 -17.31 2.13
N GLU A 209 -7.74 -16.43 1.87
CA GLU A 209 -7.94 -15.21 2.65
C GLU A 209 -8.26 -15.46 4.13
N THR A 210 -8.76 -16.66 4.45
CA THR A 210 -9.15 -17.06 5.81
C THR A 210 -8.20 -18.09 6.43
N GLU A 211 -7.19 -18.53 5.68
CA GLU A 211 -6.22 -19.54 6.15
C GLU A 211 -4.82 -19.18 5.65
N MET A 212 -3.99 -18.75 6.60
CA MET A 212 -2.60 -18.36 6.38
C MET A 212 -1.74 -19.00 7.46
N ASN A 213 -0.60 -19.58 7.07
CA ASN A 213 0.24 -20.36 7.96
C ASN A 213 1.66 -19.79 7.97
N ILE A 214 2.15 -19.41 9.14
CA ILE A 214 3.57 -19.15 9.36
C ILE A 214 4.28 -20.50 9.23
N VAL A 215 5.27 -20.58 8.34
CA VAL A 215 6.06 -21.78 8.07
C VAL A 215 7.50 -21.67 8.56
N GLU A 216 8.00 -20.46 8.74
CA GLU A 216 9.31 -20.17 9.34
C GLU A 216 9.22 -18.92 10.25
N PRO A 217 10.02 -18.86 11.33
CA PRO A 217 10.90 -19.92 11.85
C PRO A 217 10.14 -21.02 12.62
N ILE A 218 8.83 -20.85 12.81
CA ILE A 218 7.93 -21.79 13.50
C ILE A 218 6.78 -22.19 12.58
N LYS A 219 6.04 -23.24 12.97
CA LYS A 219 4.80 -23.64 12.31
C LYS A 219 3.62 -23.19 13.15
N GLU A 220 2.94 -22.13 12.72
CA GLU A 220 1.78 -21.57 13.41
C GLU A 220 0.74 -21.01 12.43
N VAL A 221 -0.49 -20.83 12.93
CA VAL A 221 -1.52 -20.10 12.19
C VAL A 221 -1.23 -18.60 12.29
N ALA A 222 -1.22 -17.91 11.15
CA ALA A 222 -1.01 -16.47 11.09
C ALA A 222 -2.31 -15.71 11.37
N ASP A 223 -2.21 -14.49 11.90
CA ASP A 223 -3.30 -13.54 11.89
C ASP A 223 -3.54 -13.07 10.46
N THR A 224 -4.68 -13.45 9.90
CA THR A 224 -4.99 -13.16 8.49
C THR A 224 -5.14 -11.66 8.25
N SER A 225 -5.60 -10.88 9.23
CA SER A 225 -5.73 -9.42 9.09
C SER A 225 -4.37 -8.76 8.94
N ASP A 226 -3.41 -9.13 9.79
CA ASP A 226 -2.09 -8.53 9.76
C ASP A 226 -1.30 -8.95 8.53
N VAL A 227 -1.33 -10.24 8.16
CA VAL A 227 -0.70 -10.70 6.91
C VAL A 227 -1.33 -10.01 5.70
N SER A 228 -2.67 -9.90 5.63
CA SER A 228 -3.35 -9.24 4.51
C SER A 228 -2.91 -7.78 4.31
N LYS A 229 -2.70 -7.02 5.40
CA LYS A 229 -2.15 -5.67 5.33
C LYS A 229 -0.73 -5.66 4.76
N MET A 230 0.11 -6.64 5.11
CA MET A 230 1.46 -6.78 4.55
C MET A 230 1.42 -7.09 3.06
N LEU A 231 0.52 -7.99 2.62
CA LEU A 231 0.33 -8.33 1.22
C LEU A 231 -0.11 -7.11 0.41
N GLN A 232 -1.08 -6.34 0.91
CA GLN A 232 -1.51 -5.09 0.28
C GLN A 232 -0.37 -4.07 0.19
N ALA A 233 0.45 -3.94 1.24
CA ALA A 233 1.58 -3.03 1.25
C ALA A 233 2.63 -3.39 0.19
N VAL A 234 2.94 -4.68 -0.01
CA VAL A 234 3.93 -5.09 -1.02
C VAL A 234 3.42 -4.97 -2.46
N THR A 235 2.13 -5.19 -2.71
CA THR A 235 1.56 -5.02 -4.06
C THR A 235 1.42 -3.56 -4.47
N GLN A 236 1.42 -2.63 -3.51
CA GLN A 236 1.41 -1.18 -3.77
C GLN A 236 2.80 -0.60 -4.10
N LEU A 237 3.87 -1.39 -3.96
CA LEU A 237 5.21 -0.90 -4.24
C LEU A 237 5.40 -0.68 -5.75
N THR A 238 5.94 0.50 -6.07
CA THR A 238 6.32 0.86 -7.43
C THR A 238 7.75 1.37 -7.46
N ILE A 239 8.37 1.23 -8.62
CA ILE A 239 9.69 1.80 -8.89
C ILE A 239 9.52 3.32 -9.05
N ASN A 240 10.26 4.09 -8.27
CA ASN A 240 10.33 5.54 -8.44
C ASN A 240 11.21 5.89 -9.64
N ASP A 241 12.43 5.36 -9.68
CA ASP A 241 13.39 5.58 -10.77
C ASP A 241 14.43 4.45 -10.85
N VAL A 242 15.13 4.36 -11.97
CA VAL A 242 16.23 3.41 -12.21
C VAL A 242 17.54 4.21 -12.20
N VAL A 243 18.42 3.88 -11.26
CA VAL A 243 19.59 4.73 -10.93
C VAL A 243 20.91 4.15 -11.42
N ASP A 244 21.00 2.83 -11.61
CA ASP A 244 22.20 2.18 -12.11
C ASP A 244 21.84 0.84 -12.75
N ASN A 245 21.95 0.73 -14.07
CA ASN A 245 21.61 -0.50 -14.79
C ASN A 245 22.72 -1.55 -14.79
N ASN A 246 23.97 -1.16 -14.49
CA ASN A 246 25.13 -2.05 -14.52
C ASN A 246 26.07 -1.72 -13.34
N PRO A 247 25.60 -1.95 -12.10
CA PRO A 247 26.37 -1.58 -10.92
C PRO A 247 27.66 -2.40 -10.83
N THR A 248 28.77 -1.70 -10.57
CA THR A 248 30.08 -2.33 -10.34
C THR A 248 30.40 -2.52 -8.86
N ASP A 249 29.70 -1.81 -7.97
CA ASP A 249 29.85 -1.89 -6.52
C ASP A 249 28.49 -1.80 -5.82
N LEU A 250 28.02 -2.92 -5.26
CA LEU A 250 26.76 -2.98 -4.52
C LEU A 250 26.85 -2.35 -3.13
N ASN A 251 28.06 -2.19 -2.56
CA ASN A 251 28.24 -1.58 -1.23
C ASN A 251 27.79 -0.12 -1.21
N LYS A 252 28.02 0.62 -2.32
CA LYS A 252 27.52 1.99 -2.52
C LYS A 252 26.02 2.12 -2.23
N TYR A 253 25.27 1.08 -2.55
CA TYR A 253 23.81 1.05 -2.41
C TYR A 253 23.35 0.29 -1.16
N GLY A 254 24.27 -0.30 -0.38
CA GLY A 254 23.95 -1.18 0.74
C GLY A 254 23.26 -2.47 0.33
N LEU A 255 23.46 -2.91 -0.91
CA LEU A 255 22.83 -4.12 -1.48
C LEU A 255 23.74 -5.36 -1.38
N ASP A 256 25.00 -5.19 -0.97
CA ASP A 256 25.88 -6.29 -0.55
C ASP A 256 25.39 -6.95 0.74
N LYS A 257 24.83 -6.13 1.64
CA LYS A 257 24.23 -6.51 2.92
C LYS A 257 22.88 -5.78 3.04
N PRO A 258 21.85 -6.29 2.35
CA PRO A 258 20.55 -5.63 2.34
C PRO A 258 20.00 -5.52 3.77
N ALA A 259 19.38 -4.38 4.06
CA ALA A 259 18.72 -4.15 5.34
C ALA A 259 17.55 -5.11 5.54
N TYR A 260 16.83 -5.40 4.45
CA TYR A 260 15.80 -6.43 4.42
C TYR A 260 15.62 -7.01 3.02
N VAL A 261 15.07 -8.22 2.98
CA VAL A 261 14.70 -8.94 1.76
C VAL A 261 13.22 -9.30 1.85
N LEU A 262 12.46 -8.98 0.79
CA LEU A 262 11.08 -9.41 0.66
C LEU A 262 10.97 -10.39 -0.50
N LYS A 263 10.41 -11.56 -0.22
CA LYS A 263 10.08 -12.56 -1.24
C LYS A 263 8.58 -12.79 -1.23
N PHE A 264 7.91 -12.55 -2.34
CA PHE A 264 6.46 -12.69 -2.45
C PHE A 264 6.05 -13.01 -3.88
N GLY A 265 4.93 -13.70 -4.04
CA GLY A 265 4.49 -14.15 -5.35
C GLY A 265 3.21 -14.96 -5.34
N ASP A 266 2.68 -15.17 -6.53
CA ASP A 266 1.57 -16.10 -6.78
C ASP A 266 2.09 -17.49 -7.20
N ALA A 267 1.24 -18.33 -7.78
CA ALA A 267 1.62 -19.68 -8.23
C ALA A 267 2.57 -19.70 -9.45
N THR A 268 2.72 -18.58 -10.17
CA THR A 268 3.46 -18.49 -11.44
C THR A 268 4.67 -17.58 -11.35
N THR A 269 4.59 -16.52 -10.55
CA THR A 269 5.55 -15.42 -10.51
C THR A 269 5.95 -15.16 -9.07
N THR A 270 7.26 -15.13 -8.81
CA THR A 270 7.83 -14.71 -7.53
C THR A 270 8.75 -13.53 -7.75
N LYS A 271 8.69 -12.54 -6.85
CA LYS A 271 9.66 -11.46 -6.76
C LYS A 271 10.48 -11.63 -5.51
N ASN A 272 11.78 -11.39 -5.64
CA ASN A 272 12.72 -11.35 -4.54
C ASN A 272 13.45 -10.02 -4.59
N ILE A 273 13.15 -9.13 -3.65
CA ILE A 273 13.61 -7.74 -3.67
C ILE A 273 14.51 -7.50 -2.47
N LEU A 274 15.72 -7.05 -2.76
CA LEU A 274 16.69 -6.62 -1.80
C LEU A 274 16.52 -5.12 -1.59
N PHE A 275 16.50 -4.69 -0.34
CA PHE A 275 16.40 -3.29 0.03
C PHE A 275 17.70 -2.85 0.70
N GLY A 276 18.37 -1.87 0.10
CA GLY A 276 19.63 -1.34 0.55
C GLY A 276 19.49 -0.09 1.42
N ASN A 277 20.47 0.78 1.31
CA ASN A 277 20.52 2.06 2.03
C ASN A 277 19.40 3.00 1.58
N TYR A 278 19.07 3.95 2.43
CA TYR A 278 18.25 5.07 2.01
C TYR A 278 19.01 5.94 1.00
N VAL A 279 18.30 6.46 -0.01
CA VAL A 279 18.87 7.40 -0.99
C VAL A 279 19.26 8.70 -0.28
N GLU A 280 18.38 9.17 0.60
CA GLU A 280 18.59 10.28 1.54
C GLU A 280 17.94 9.94 2.89
N LYS A 281 17.91 10.85 3.87
CA LYS A 281 17.08 10.59 5.07
C LYS A 281 15.59 10.58 4.68
N GLY A 282 14.88 9.50 4.97
CA GLY A 282 13.44 9.43 4.68
C GLY A 282 12.95 8.00 4.45
N THR A 283 12.11 7.81 3.44
CA THR A 283 11.45 6.54 3.13
C THR A 283 11.90 5.94 1.80
N ILE A 284 12.66 6.68 0.98
CA ILE A 284 13.14 6.19 -0.32
C ILE A 284 14.44 5.40 -0.12
N ARG A 285 14.46 4.16 -0.60
CA ARG A 285 15.64 3.28 -0.54
C ARG A 285 16.06 2.81 -1.92
N TYR A 286 17.35 2.51 -2.05
CA TYR A 286 17.85 1.68 -3.14
C TYR A 286 17.31 0.27 -3.00
N ALA A 287 16.96 -0.33 -4.12
CA ALA A 287 16.44 -1.68 -4.20
C ALA A 287 16.88 -2.35 -5.49
N LYS A 288 16.79 -3.67 -5.50
CA LYS A 288 17.17 -4.50 -6.64
C LYS A 288 16.43 -5.84 -6.58
N TYR A 289 15.98 -6.34 -7.73
CA TYR A 289 15.56 -7.73 -7.83
C TYR A 289 16.77 -8.65 -7.72
N ALA A 290 16.72 -9.69 -6.89
CA ALA A 290 17.83 -10.59 -6.63
C ALA A 290 18.45 -11.14 -7.92
N GLU A 291 17.60 -11.50 -8.87
CA GLU A 291 17.90 -12.16 -10.14
C GLU A 291 18.28 -11.21 -11.29
N LYS A 292 18.23 -9.89 -11.08
CA LYS A 292 18.50 -8.87 -12.10
C LYS A 292 19.81 -8.13 -11.82
N ASN A 293 20.17 -7.10 -12.58
CA ASN A 293 21.35 -6.25 -12.34
C ASN A 293 20.97 -4.83 -11.93
N SER A 294 19.93 -4.27 -12.55
CA SER A 294 19.53 -2.89 -12.35
C SER A 294 19.15 -2.57 -10.90
N ILE A 295 19.67 -1.44 -10.43
CA ILE A 295 19.35 -0.82 -9.16
C ILE A 295 18.33 0.28 -9.43
N PHE A 296 17.29 0.26 -8.62
CA PHE A 296 16.20 1.21 -8.68
C PHE A 296 15.89 1.74 -7.29
N THR A 297 15.03 2.73 -7.21
CA THR A 297 14.59 3.30 -5.92
C THR A 297 13.12 3.03 -5.70
N ILE A 298 12.73 2.78 -4.45
CA ILE A 298 11.36 2.51 -4.03
C ILE A 298 11.03 3.39 -2.82
N ASP A 299 9.82 3.94 -2.77
CA ASP A 299 9.27 4.49 -1.53
C ASP A 299 8.78 3.37 -0.62
N THR A 300 9.40 3.26 0.56
CA THR A 300 9.11 2.21 1.54
C THR A 300 8.07 2.63 2.58
N SER A 301 7.44 3.81 2.43
CA SER A 301 6.34 4.28 3.27
C SER A 301 5.21 3.25 3.47
N PRO A 302 4.80 2.47 2.45
CA PRO A 302 3.76 1.44 2.64
C PRO A 302 4.18 0.30 3.58
N LEU A 303 5.48 0.03 3.71
CA LEU A 303 6.04 -1.10 4.45
C LEU A 303 6.11 -0.83 5.97
N THR A 304 4.98 -0.43 6.55
CA THR A 304 4.85 -0.16 7.98
C THR A 304 5.10 -1.40 8.86
N PHE A 305 5.07 -2.59 8.27
CA PHE A 305 5.29 -3.87 8.95
C PHE A 305 6.77 -4.23 9.16
N LEU A 306 7.74 -3.45 8.67
CA LEU A 306 9.17 -3.80 8.79
C LEU A 306 9.67 -3.84 10.25
N ASP A 307 8.90 -3.36 11.20
CA ASP A 307 9.17 -3.50 12.64
C ASP A 307 8.20 -4.46 13.35
N THR A 308 7.27 -5.08 12.62
CA THR A 308 6.37 -6.12 13.13
C THR A 308 7.18 -7.36 13.50
N LYS A 309 6.95 -7.89 14.70
CA LYS A 309 7.62 -9.09 15.18
C LYS A 309 6.82 -10.32 14.81
N LEU A 310 7.48 -11.47 14.83
CA LEU A 310 6.83 -12.78 14.65
C LEU A 310 5.62 -12.96 15.58
N GLU A 311 5.73 -12.56 16.86
CA GLU A 311 4.64 -12.69 17.84
C GLU A 311 3.41 -11.86 17.51
N ASP A 312 3.57 -10.76 16.76
CA ASP A 312 2.47 -9.86 16.40
C ASP A 312 1.64 -10.44 15.24
N ILE A 313 2.19 -11.37 14.46
CA ILE A 313 1.49 -11.98 13.31
C ILE A 313 0.95 -13.37 13.61
N ILE A 314 1.16 -13.91 14.81
CA ILE A 314 0.59 -15.20 15.21
C ILE A 314 -0.88 -14.99 15.57
N TYR A 315 -1.75 -15.86 15.09
CA TYR A 315 -3.18 -15.83 15.42
C TYR A 315 -3.38 -15.90 16.94
N SER A 316 -3.93 -14.83 17.53
CA SER A 316 -3.85 -14.62 18.98
C SER A 316 -4.82 -15.48 19.81
N PHE A 317 -5.98 -15.86 19.25
CA PHE A 317 -6.98 -16.64 19.99
C PHE A 317 -6.51 -18.07 20.27
N ILE A 318 -6.92 -18.63 21.41
CA ILE A 318 -6.64 -20.03 21.75
C ILE A 318 -7.54 -20.98 20.94
N TYR A 319 -8.84 -20.68 20.91
CA TYR A 319 -9.84 -21.42 20.14
C TYR A 319 -11.10 -20.56 19.97
N LEU A 320 -11.53 -20.33 18.73
CA LEU A 320 -12.63 -19.42 18.38
C LEU A 320 -13.75 -20.16 17.61
N PRO A 321 -14.47 -21.11 18.24
CA PRO A 321 -15.59 -21.81 17.59
C PRO A 321 -16.79 -20.88 17.42
N ASN A 322 -17.42 -20.93 16.24
CA ASN A 322 -18.71 -20.28 16.03
C ASN A 322 -19.77 -20.92 16.93
N ILE A 323 -20.53 -20.13 17.69
CA ILE A 323 -21.57 -20.62 18.61
C ILE A 323 -22.62 -21.49 17.91
N LYS A 324 -22.87 -21.22 16.62
CA LYS A 324 -23.79 -22.01 15.80
C LYS A 324 -23.30 -23.45 15.58
N ASP A 325 -22.02 -23.73 15.79
CA ASP A 325 -21.42 -25.06 15.63
C ASP A 325 -21.23 -25.79 16.97
N VAL A 326 -21.69 -25.20 18.09
CA VAL A 326 -21.53 -25.76 19.43
C VAL A 326 -22.90 -26.19 19.98
N ASN A 327 -22.99 -27.42 20.48
CA ASN A 327 -24.19 -27.95 21.15
C ASN A 327 -24.14 -27.74 22.66
N LYS A 328 -22.95 -27.87 23.25
CA LYS A 328 -22.78 -27.85 24.71
C LYS A 328 -21.38 -27.38 25.09
N VAL A 329 -21.27 -26.67 26.21
CA VAL A 329 -19.99 -26.33 26.84
C VAL A 329 -19.98 -26.83 28.28
N GLU A 330 -18.95 -27.57 28.66
CA GLU A 330 -18.65 -27.87 30.07
C GLU A 330 -17.54 -26.92 30.52
N LEU A 331 -17.83 -26.03 31.47
CA LEU A 331 -16.87 -25.06 32.00
C LEU A 331 -16.56 -25.39 33.46
N LEU A 332 -15.26 -25.54 33.74
CA LEU A 332 -14.68 -25.44 35.07
C LEU A 332 -14.04 -24.05 35.18
N ILE A 333 -14.42 -23.28 36.19
CA ILE A 333 -13.83 -21.96 36.46
C ILE A 333 -13.68 -21.77 37.97
N ASP A 334 -12.44 -21.60 38.43
CA ASP A 334 -12.10 -21.33 39.83
C ASP A 334 -12.76 -22.33 40.81
N GLY A 335 -12.75 -23.62 40.43
CA GLY A 335 -13.33 -24.73 41.21
C GLY A 335 -14.84 -24.95 41.04
N LYS A 336 -15.54 -24.08 40.31
CA LYS A 336 -16.98 -24.22 40.01
C LYS A 336 -17.18 -24.91 38.67
N LYS A 337 -18.17 -25.81 38.59
CA LYS A 337 -18.54 -26.51 37.35
C LYS A 337 -19.90 -26.05 36.86
N LEU A 338 -20.02 -25.90 35.56
CA LEU A 338 -21.28 -25.61 34.88
C LEU A 338 -21.35 -26.33 33.54
N VAL A 339 -22.58 -26.70 33.17
CA VAL A 339 -22.91 -27.29 31.89
C VAL A 339 -23.85 -26.33 31.16
N CYS A 340 -23.41 -25.86 30.01
CA CYS A 340 -24.17 -24.97 29.15
C CYS A 340 -24.73 -25.75 27.96
N ASP A 341 -26.05 -25.83 27.82
CA ASP A 341 -26.68 -26.35 26.60
C ASP A 341 -26.98 -25.19 25.65
N ILE A 342 -26.60 -25.34 24.39
CA ILE A 342 -26.68 -24.31 23.35
C ILE A 342 -27.56 -24.84 22.22
N THR A 343 -28.67 -24.15 21.97
CA THR A 343 -29.51 -24.37 20.78
C THR A 343 -29.63 -23.07 20.03
N THR A 344 -29.07 -23.00 18.83
CA THR A 344 -29.13 -21.81 17.97
C THR A 344 -30.22 -21.95 16.91
N GLY A 345 -31.04 -20.90 16.73
CA GLY A 345 -32.07 -20.83 15.70
C GLY A 345 -31.58 -20.20 14.38
N GLU A 346 -32.52 -19.91 13.48
CA GLU A 346 -32.24 -19.12 12.27
C GLU A 346 -31.85 -17.70 12.66
N ASP A 347 -32.70 -17.07 13.49
CA ASP A 347 -32.47 -15.76 14.08
C ASP A 347 -31.94 -15.85 15.50
N SER A 348 -31.11 -14.87 15.88
CA SER A 348 -30.48 -14.81 17.20
C SER A 348 -31.47 -14.71 18.37
N SER A 349 -32.72 -14.31 18.10
CA SER A 349 -33.83 -14.26 19.06
C SER A 349 -34.44 -15.62 19.37
N ASP A 350 -34.22 -16.61 18.50
CA ASP A 350 -34.75 -17.97 18.66
C ASP A 350 -33.78 -18.89 19.41
N ASP A 351 -32.58 -18.39 19.68
CA ASP A 351 -31.58 -19.11 20.46
C ASP A 351 -32.10 -19.40 21.86
N LYS A 352 -31.79 -20.61 22.32
CA LYS A 352 -32.14 -21.10 23.66
C LYS A 352 -30.88 -21.58 24.34
N PHE A 353 -30.54 -20.91 25.44
CA PHE A 353 -29.42 -21.27 26.29
C PHE A 353 -29.93 -21.82 27.62
N LYS A 354 -29.26 -22.85 28.13
CA LYS A 354 -29.46 -23.33 29.49
C LYS A 354 -28.14 -23.46 30.22
N VAL A 355 -28.14 -23.15 31.52
CA VAL A 355 -27.00 -23.37 32.43
C VAL A 355 -27.46 -24.30 33.53
N ASN A 356 -26.83 -25.47 33.65
CA ASN A 356 -27.20 -26.54 34.59
C ASN A 356 -28.69 -26.92 34.51
N GLY A 357 -29.28 -26.84 33.31
CA GLY A 357 -30.70 -27.12 33.07
C GLY A 357 -31.66 -25.93 33.25
N THR A 358 -31.22 -24.83 33.87
CA THR A 358 -31.99 -23.59 34.06
C THR A 358 -31.91 -22.70 32.81
N ASP A 359 -33.01 -22.01 32.46
CA ASP A 359 -33.03 -21.05 31.36
C ASP A 359 -32.01 -19.91 31.59
N ALA A 360 -31.19 -19.62 30.57
CA ALA A 360 -30.15 -18.60 30.64
C ALA A 360 -30.28 -17.53 29.54
N ASN A 361 -31.49 -17.29 29.02
CA ASN A 361 -31.75 -16.32 27.95
C ASN A 361 -31.94 -14.88 28.45
N MET A 362 -31.55 -14.61 29.70
CA MET A 362 -31.67 -13.30 30.32
C MET A 362 -30.74 -12.26 29.70
N LYS A 363 -31.15 -11.00 29.81
CA LYS A 363 -30.48 -9.85 29.20
C LYS A 363 -30.06 -8.84 30.26
N ASN A 364 -28.97 -8.11 29.99
CA ASN A 364 -28.59 -6.94 30.78
C ASN A 364 -29.55 -5.76 30.53
N GLU A 365 -29.34 -4.65 31.24
CA GLU A 365 -30.13 -3.41 31.10
C GLU A 365 -30.13 -2.82 29.68
N LYS A 366 -29.12 -3.15 28.87
CA LYS A 366 -28.98 -2.70 27.47
C LYS A 366 -29.66 -3.63 26.48
N GLY A 367 -30.20 -4.76 26.93
CA GLY A 367 -30.82 -5.78 26.09
C GLY A 367 -29.84 -6.81 25.51
N ASP A 368 -28.57 -6.81 25.93
CA ASP A 368 -27.58 -7.81 25.48
C ASP A 368 -27.75 -9.12 26.24
N SER A 369 -27.60 -10.25 25.55
CA SER A 369 -27.68 -11.59 26.19
C SER A 369 -26.47 -11.84 27.09
N LEU A 370 -26.73 -12.10 28.38
CA LEU A 370 -25.67 -12.40 29.35
C LEU A 370 -24.94 -13.71 29.02
N PHE A 371 -25.67 -14.72 28.54
CA PHE A 371 -25.05 -15.98 28.11
C PHE A 371 -24.09 -15.77 26.93
N ARG A 372 -24.50 -15.00 25.91
CA ARG A 372 -23.62 -14.71 24.77
C ARG A 372 -22.38 -13.93 25.19
N ASN A 373 -22.51 -12.99 26.13
CA ASN A 373 -21.36 -12.28 26.68
C ASN A 373 -20.40 -13.24 27.38
N MET A 374 -20.92 -14.18 28.18
CA MET A 374 -20.09 -15.23 28.79
C MET A 374 -19.42 -16.13 27.74
N TYR A 375 -20.16 -16.57 26.73
CA TYR A 375 -19.60 -17.36 25.63
C TYR A 375 -18.52 -16.59 24.86
N GLN A 376 -18.72 -15.30 24.61
CA GLN A 376 -17.71 -14.40 24.04
C GLN A 376 -16.47 -14.33 24.94
N GLY A 377 -16.63 -14.25 26.26
CA GLY A 377 -15.52 -14.34 27.21
C GLY A 377 -14.76 -15.67 27.15
N MET A 378 -15.44 -16.80 26.85
CA MET A 378 -14.80 -18.12 26.71
C MET A 378 -13.95 -18.23 25.45
N ILE A 379 -14.47 -17.76 24.31
CA ILE A 379 -13.77 -17.85 23.02
C ILE A 379 -12.82 -16.67 22.80
N GLY A 380 -13.01 -15.57 23.53
CA GLY A 380 -12.23 -14.33 23.49
C GLY A 380 -10.89 -14.39 24.23
N ILE A 381 -10.48 -15.59 24.68
CA ILE A 381 -9.21 -15.78 25.35
C ILE A 381 -8.09 -15.71 24.31
N THR A 382 -7.23 -14.72 24.47
CA THR A 382 -6.12 -14.40 23.57
C THR A 382 -4.78 -14.50 24.28
N MET A 383 -3.72 -14.72 23.50
CA MET A 383 -2.36 -14.73 24.00
C MET A 383 -1.90 -13.31 24.36
N GLN A 384 -1.11 -13.21 25.42
CA GLN A 384 -0.32 -12.02 25.75
C GLN A 384 1.15 -12.19 25.35
N LYS A 385 1.64 -13.43 25.32
CA LYS A 385 3.01 -13.78 24.93
C LYS A 385 3.03 -15.12 24.21
N TYR A 386 3.98 -15.26 23.31
CA TYR A 386 4.33 -16.53 22.70
C TYR A 386 5.59 -17.09 23.38
N GLU A 387 5.50 -18.29 23.96
CA GLU A 387 6.58 -18.94 24.71
C GLU A 387 6.64 -20.41 24.32
N VAL A 388 7.69 -20.78 23.59
CA VAL A 388 7.98 -22.16 23.17
C VAL A 388 8.68 -22.95 24.28
N ASP A 389 8.70 -24.28 24.14
CA ASP A 389 9.43 -25.23 24.99
C ASP A 389 9.00 -25.35 26.46
N ALA A 390 7.97 -24.61 26.88
CA ALA A 390 7.37 -24.80 28.19
C ALA A 390 6.62 -26.14 28.29
N LYS A 391 6.59 -26.70 29.50
CA LYS A 391 5.85 -27.94 29.82
C LYS A 391 4.86 -27.66 30.94
N PRO A 392 3.67 -27.12 30.61
CA PRO A 392 2.64 -26.85 31.61
C PRO A 392 2.31 -28.11 32.41
N SER A 393 2.20 -27.98 33.73
CA SER A 393 1.82 -29.07 34.62
C SER A 393 0.96 -28.55 35.77
N GLY A 394 0.16 -29.42 36.35
CA GLY A 394 -0.81 -29.08 37.39
C GLY A 394 -2.25 -29.16 36.90
N THR A 395 -3.18 -28.89 37.81
CA THR A 395 -4.62 -28.90 37.51
C THR A 395 -5.02 -27.58 36.85
N PRO A 396 -5.82 -27.60 35.76
CA PRO A 396 -6.36 -26.37 35.18
C PRO A 396 -7.19 -25.57 36.19
N GLU A 397 -6.94 -24.27 36.30
CA GLU A 397 -7.80 -23.36 37.08
C GLU A 397 -9.10 -23.06 36.30
N ILE A 398 -9.00 -23.09 34.96
CA ILE A 398 -10.12 -22.96 34.04
C ILE A 398 -9.99 -24.06 32.98
N SER A 399 -11.08 -24.76 32.69
CA SER A 399 -11.18 -25.76 31.61
C SER A 399 -12.48 -25.53 30.86
N ILE A 400 -12.41 -25.31 29.55
CA ILE A 400 -13.56 -25.08 28.68
C ILE A 400 -13.62 -26.21 27.66
N LYS A 401 -14.64 -27.07 27.79
CA LYS A 401 -14.82 -28.22 26.92
C LYS A 401 -16.02 -28.03 26.02
N TYR A 402 -15.75 -27.78 24.74
CA TYR A 402 -16.73 -27.56 23.69
C TYR A 402 -17.14 -28.89 23.08
N HIS A 403 -18.45 -29.15 23.03
CA HIS A 403 -19.05 -30.27 22.30
C HIS A 403 -19.67 -29.71 21.03
N MET A 404 -18.99 -29.94 19.91
CA MET A 404 -19.35 -29.43 18.59
C MET A 404 -20.49 -30.23 17.97
N LYS A 405 -21.20 -29.64 17.01
CA LYS A 405 -22.30 -30.30 16.26
C LYS A 405 -21.86 -31.48 15.41
N ASP A 406 -20.63 -31.46 14.93
CA ASP A 406 -19.99 -32.55 14.19
C ASP A 406 -19.49 -33.70 15.09
N SER A 407 -19.88 -33.70 16.38
CA SER A 407 -19.43 -34.64 17.42
C SER A 407 -17.96 -34.50 17.85
N LYS A 408 -17.22 -33.52 17.31
CA LYS A 408 -15.88 -33.19 17.82
C LYS A 408 -15.98 -32.61 19.23
N ILE A 409 -15.03 -32.99 20.08
CA ILE A 409 -14.86 -32.37 21.40
C ILE A 409 -13.52 -31.66 21.40
N VAL A 410 -13.51 -30.39 21.79
CA VAL A 410 -12.29 -29.59 21.94
C VAL A 410 -12.21 -29.07 23.37
N THR A 411 -11.06 -29.23 24.01
CA THR A 411 -10.84 -28.75 25.39
C THR A 411 -9.77 -27.67 25.40
N VAL A 412 -10.07 -26.54 26.03
CA VAL A 412 -9.12 -25.45 26.31
C VAL A 412 -8.90 -25.38 27.81
N ASP A 413 -7.69 -25.67 28.25
CA ASP A 413 -7.27 -25.64 29.64
C ASP A 413 -6.33 -24.45 29.89
N LEU A 414 -6.57 -23.71 30.96
CA LEU A 414 -5.68 -22.67 31.47
C LEU A 414 -5.01 -23.17 32.76
N ILE A 415 -3.72 -23.49 32.63
CA ILE A 415 -2.90 -24.01 33.73
C ILE A 415 -2.05 -22.86 34.27
N SER A 416 -2.03 -22.66 35.59
CA SER A 416 -1.28 -21.56 36.19
C SER A 416 0.21 -21.64 35.87
N LYS A 417 0.76 -20.58 35.25
CA LYS A 417 2.20 -20.41 35.08
C LYS A 417 2.82 -19.79 36.32
N ASP A 418 2.23 -18.69 36.76
CA ASP A 418 2.65 -17.91 37.93
C ASP A 418 1.46 -17.06 38.45
N SER A 419 1.71 -16.05 39.28
CA SER A 419 0.66 -15.17 39.82
C SER A 419 -0.07 -14.34 38.75
N ASN A 420 0.54 -14.12 37.59
CA ASN A 420 0.08 -13.19 36.55
C ASN A 420 -0.35 -13.87 35.26
N TYR A 421 0.09 -15.11 35.01
CA TYR A 421 -0.10 -15.77 33.74
C TYR A 421 -0.63 -17.21 33.83
N TYR A 422 -1.31 -17.63 32.77
CA TYR A 422 -1.67 -19.00 32.45
C TYR A 422 -0.90 -19.48 31.22
N TYR A 423 -0.57 -20.76 31.21
CA TYR A 423 -0.32 -21.51 29.98
C TYR A 423 -1.65 -21.98 29.39
N ALA A 424 -1.87 -21.75 28.10
CA ALA A 424 -3.03 -22.27 27.38
C ALA A 424 -2.70 -23.63 26.73
N VAL A 425 -3.48 -24.65 27.08
CA VAL A 425 -3.37 -26.01 26.56
C VAL A 425 -4.65 -26.33 25.80
N LYS A 426 -4.52 -26.85 24.58
CA LYS A 426 -5.65 -27.24 23.74
C LYS A 426 -5.55 -28.73 23.43
N ASP A 427 -6.59 -29.49 23.76
CA ASP A 427 -6.65 -30.94 23.61
C ASP A 427 -5.44 -31.66 24.24
N GLY A 428 -5.00 -31.17 25.40
CA GLY A 428 -3.83 -31.70 26.13
C GLY A 428 -2.47 -31.27 25.58
N VAL A 429 -2.43 -30.50 24.48
CA VAL A 429 -1.20 -30.00 23.86
C VAL A 429 -1.02 -28.52 24.20
N TYR A 430 0.15 -28.15 24.73
CA TYR A 430 0.47 -26.75 24.99
C TYR A 430 0.51 -25.96 23.68
N THR A 431 -0.17 -24.82 23.65
CA THR A 431 -0.36 -24.01 22.43
C THR A 431 0.77 -23.02 22.18
N ASN A 432 1.84 -23.03 22.99
CA ASN A 432 2.86 -21.98 23.05
C ASN A 432 2.33 -20.58 23.42
N LYS A 433 1.05 -20.46 23.78
CA LYS A 433 0.40 -19.20 24.13
C LYS A 433 0.28 -19.04 25.64
N VAL A 434 0.73 -17.90 26.12
CA VAL A 434 0.60 -17.48 27.53
C VAL A 434 -0.48 -16.43 27.64
N VAL A 435 -1.46 -16.65 28.51
CA VAL A 435 -2.62 -15.77 28.72
C VAL A 435 -2.41 -15.00 30.02
N GLN A 436 -2.72 -13.70 30.03
CA GLN A 436 -2.64 -12.89 31.25
C GLN A 436 -3.88 -13.10 32.13
N LYS A 437 -3.71 -13.42 33.43
CA LYS A 437 -4.83 -13.69 34.35
C LYS A 437 -5.78 -12.51 34.47
N SER A 438 -5.27 -11.26 34.43
CA SER A 438 -6.07 -10.05 34.56
C SER A 438 -7.04 -9.84 33.40
N ARG A 439 -6.72 -10.33 32.19
CA ARG A 439 -7.61 -10.26 31.01
C ARG A 439 -8.95 -10.92 31.26
N LEU A 440 -8.97 -11.99 32.05
CA LEU A 440 -10.20 -12.70 32.39
C LEU A 440 -11.12 -11.90 33.34
N ASN A 441 -10.59 -10.87 34.01
CA ASN A 441 -11.32 -9.96 34.89
C ASN A 441 -11.64 -8.61 34.23
N GLU A 442 -11.27 -8.42 32.95
CA GLU A 442 -11.70 -7.25 32.19
C GLU A 442 -13.23 -7.30 31.98
N LYS A 443 -13.82 -6.20 31.51
CA LYS A 443 -15.28 -6.05 31.42
C LYS A 443 -15.95 -7.17 30.60
N ASP A 444 -15.31 -7.56 29.52
CA ASP A 444 -15.68 -8.63 28.58
C ASP A 444 -14.95 -9.95 28.87
N GLY A 445 -14.10 -9.98 29.91
CA GLY A 445 -13.39 -11.17 30.34
C GLY A 445 -14.31 -12.25 30.88
N LEU A 446 -13.87 -13.50 30.76
CA LEU A 446 -14.65 -14.68 31.14
C LEU A 446 -15.14 -14.65 32.60
N ARG A 447 -14.33 -14.23 33.58
CA ARG A 447 -14.76 -14.20 34.99
C ARG A 447 -15.83 -13.15 35.22
N THR A 448 -15.69 -11.98 34.62
CA THR A 448 -16.67 -10.89 34.76
C THR A 448 -18.02 -11.31 34.20
N THR A 449 -18.03 -11.75 32.93
CA THR A 449 -19.26 -12.16 32.23
C THR A 449 -19.88 -13.43 32.83
N TYR A 450 -19.06 -14.34 33.37
CA TYR A 450 -19.54 -15.48 34.18
C TYR A 450 -20.26 -15.01 35.44
N ASN A 451 -19.65 -14.10 36.22
CA ASN A 451 -20.25 -13.62 37.47
C ASN A 451 -21.58 -12.90 37.20
N GLU A 452 -21.65 -12.05 36.18
CA GLU A 452 -22.88 -11.36 35.77
C GLU A 452 -24.01 -12.35 35.45
N LEU A 453 -23.74 -13.39 34.65
CA LEU A 453 -24.72 -14.42 34.34
C LEU A 453 -25.17 -15.19 35.58
N MET A 454 -24.22 -15.57 36.45
CA MET A 454 -24.53 -16.33 37.66
C MET A 454 -25.30 -15.53 38.70
N GLU A 455 -25.10 -14.22 38.78
CA GLU A 455 -25.89 -13.32 39.63
C GLU A 455 -27.33 -13.24 39.12
N ALA A 456 -27.51 -13.02 37.81
CA ALA A 456 -28.82 -12.95 37.19
C ALA A 456 -29.59 -14.28 37.36
N LEU A 457 -28.93 -15.43 37.19
CA LEU A 457 -29.55 -16.75 37.41
C LEU A 457 -30.05 -16.90 38.86
N LYS A 458 -29.26 -16.50 39.86
CA LYS A 458 -29.68 -16.55 41.27
C LYS A 458 -30.86 -15.63 41.59
N GLU A 459 -30.97 -14.48 40.91
CA GLU A 459 -32.11 -13.58 41.07
C GLU A 459 -33.38 -14.17 40.46
N SER A 460 -33.26 -14.84 39.31
CA SER A 460 -34.39 -15.51 38.65
C SER A 460 -34.94 -16.70 39.46
N GLU A 461 -34.12 -17.40 40.24
CA GLU A 461 -34.56 -18.49 41.13
C GLU A 461 -35.29 -18.01 42.40
N LYS A 462 -35.22 -16.70 42.71
CA LYS A 462 -35.89 -16.09 43.88
C LYS A 462 -37.27 -15.50 43.56
N GLN A 463 -37.61 -15.37 42.29
CA GLN A 463 -38.92 -14.92 41.79
C GLN A 463 -39.80 -16.13 41.48
#